data_AF-A0A498J523-F1
#
_entry.id   AF-A0A498J523-F1
#
_cell.length_a   1.000
_cell.length_b   1.000
_cell.length_c   1.000
_cell.angle_alpha   90.00
_cell.angle_beta   90.00
_cell.angle_gamma   90.00
#
_symmetry.space_group_name_H-M   'P 1'
#
loop_
_entity.id
_entity.type
_entity.pdbx_description
1 polymer ?
#
loop_
_entity_poly.entity_id
_entity_poly.type
_entity_poly.pdbx_seq_one_letter_code
_entity_poly.pdbx_strand_id
1 'polypeptide(L)'
;MEFRCFVRNHNLVGISQREVTTCYPALLEKKHSLQALIEDFFVENYTFDVYVTQDDRIKVVDFNPWGAFTLPLMFTWEELDQIRGDGVEFRIVESQLSVRPGLKTAVPFDFLDTSAGSGWDQVIRNADEELQQQTRNKL
;
A
#
# COMPACT_ATOMS: atom_id res chain seq x y z
N MET A 1 7.22 -8.50 -18.07
CA MET A 1 6.21 -8.22 -19.12
C MET A 1 4.93 -7.89 -18.38
N GLU A 2 4.29 -6.77 -18.70
CA GLU A 2 3.14 -6.28 -17.94
C GLU A 2 1.85 -6.42 -18.75
N PHE A 3 0.81 -6.88 -18.08
CA PHE A 3 -0.52 -7.04 -18.64
C PHE A 3 -1.55 -6.27 -17.81
N ARG A 4 -2.58 -5.76 -18.48
CA ARG A 4 -3.80 -5.28 -17.84
C ARG A 4 -4.88 -6.32 -18.05
N CYS A 5 -5.43 -6.83 -16.95
CA CYS A 5 -6.55 -7.75 -16.94
C CYS A 5 -7.85 -6.96 -16.69
N PHE A 6 -8.92 -7.32 -17.39
CA PHE A 6 -10.22 -6.70 -17.27
C PHE A 6 -11.17 -7.72 -16.66
N VAL A 7 -11.70 -7.40 -15.49
CA VAL A 7 -12.62 -8.26 -14.75
C VAL A 7 -13.99 -7.60 -14.70
N ARG A 8 -15.04 -8.34 -15.03
CA ARG A 8 -16.43 -7.89 -14.93
C ARG A 8 -17.26 -9.01 -14.33
N ASN A 9 -18.05 -8.69 -13.30
CA ASN A 9 -18.91 -9.65 -12.61
C ASN A 9 -18.15 -10.92 -12.19
N HIS A 10 -16.99 -10.76 -11.54
CA HIS A 10 -16.12 -11.86 -11.12
C HIS A 10 -15.62 -12.77 -12.26
N ASN A 11 -15.62 -12.30 -13.51
CA ASN A 11 -15.08 -13.04 -14.65
C ASN A 11 -13.96 -12.23 -15.32
N LEU A 12 -12.85 -12.90 -15.63
CA LEU A 12 -11.79 -12.34 -16.48
C LEU A 12 -12.30 -12.27 -17.93
N VAL A 13 -12.59 -11.05 -18.41
CA VAL A 13 -13.18 -10.81 -19.73
C VAL A 13 -12.18 -10.30 -20.77
N GLY A 14 -10.96 -9.97 -20.35
CA GLY A 14 -9.92 -9.52 -21.27
C GLY A 14 -8.54 -9.42 -20.64
N ILE A 15 -7.51 -9.59 -21.46
CA ILE A 15 -6.10 -9.42 -21.12
C ILE A 15 -5.46 -8.58 -22.22
N SER A 16 -4.77 -7.50 -21.86
CA SER A 16 -4.03 -6.63 -22.78
C SER A 16 -2.59 -6.50 -22.35
N GLN A 17 -1.66 -6.48 -23.32
CA GLN A 17 -0.32 -5.96 -23.08
C GLN A 17 -0.42 -4.52 -22.58
N ARG A 18 0.33 -4.14 -21.55
CA ARG A 18 0.27 -2.79 -20.96
C ARG A 18 1.02 -1.76 -21.79
N GLU A 19 2.21 -2.11 -22.26
CA GLU A 19 2.98 -1.28 -23.21
C GLU A 19 2.52 -1.58 -24.63
N VAL A 20 1.74 -0.69 -25.24
CA VAL A 20 1.08 -0.96 -26.54
C VAL A 20 1.91 -0.53 -27.75
N THR A 21 3.03 0.18 -27.55
CA THR A 21 3.85 0.71 -28.66
C THR A 21 4.92 -0.27 -29.14
N THR A 22 5.24 -1.29 -28.33
CA THR A 22 6.34 -2.22 -28.61
C THR A 22 5.82 -3.61 -28.94
N CYS A 23 6.21 -4.14 -30.10
CA CYS A 23 5.99 -5.53 -30.47
C CYS A 23 7.13 -6.40 -29.91
N TYR A 24 6.79 -7.38 -29.07
CA TYR A 24 7.74 -8.35 -28.55
C TYR A 24 7.50 -9.71 -29.20
N PRO A 25 8.34 -10.20 -30.13
CA PRO A 25 8.15 -11.49 -30.80
C PRO A 25 7.98 -12.66 -29.83
N ALA A 26 8.70 -12.66 -28.70
CA ALA A 26 8.57 -13.66 -27.64
C ALA A 26 7.16 -13.73 -27.02
N LEU A 27 6.37 -12.64 -27.04
CA LEU A 27 4.97 -12.68 -26.61
C LEU A 27 4.07 -13.42 -27.59
N LEU A 28 4.37 -13.35 -28.89
CA LEU A 28 3.60 -14.06 -29.91
C LEU A 28 3.76 -15.57 -29.71
N GLU A 29 4.98 -16.02 -29.47
CA GLU A 29 5.28 -17.44 -29.20
C GLU A 29 4.65 -17.93 -27.89
N LYS A 30 4.63 -17.09 -26.85
CA LYS A 30 4.14 -17.44 -25.51
C LYS A 30 2.69 -17.03 -25.25
N LYS A 31 1.96 -16.52 -26.24
CA LYS A 31 0.64 -15.91 -26.04
C LYS A 31 -0.32 -16.84 -25.30
N HIS A 32 -0.45 -18.08 -25.77
CA HIS A 32 -1.38 -19.05 -25.20
C HIS A 32 -0.96 -19.53 -23.81
N SER A 33 0.34 -19.74 -23.57
CA SER A 33 0.81 -20.14 -22.24
C SER A 33 0.67 -19.01 -21.22
N LEU A 34 0.94 -17.77 -21.62
CA LEU A 34 0.73 -16.59 -20.77
C LEU A 34 -0.75 -16.37 -20.47
N GLN A 35 -1.64 -16.56 -21.45
CA GLN A 35 -3.08 -16.50 -21.22
C GLN A 35 -3.50 -17.54 -20.16
N ALA A 36 -3.12 -18.81 -20.33
CA ALA A 36 -3.46 -19.85 -19.38
C ALA A 36 -2.90 -19.58 -17.98
N LEU A 37 -1.67 -19.07 -17.87
CA LEU A 37 -1.09 -18.66 -16.58
C LEU A 37 -1.86 -17.52 -15.91
N ILE A 38 -2.33 -16.55 -16.69
CA ILE A 38 -3.10 -15.41 -16.15
C ILE A 38 -4.52 -15.84 -15.75
N GLU A 39 -5.13 -16.74 -16.51
CA GLU A 39 -6.42 -17.35 -16.18
C GLU A 39 -6.35 -18.19 -14.91
N ASP A 40 -5.27 -18.96 -14.73
CA ASP A 40 -5.01 -19.74 -13.50
C ASP A 40 -4.69 -18.83 -12.30
N PHE A 41 -4.01 -17.71 -12.55
CA PHE A 41 -3.71 -16.72 -11.52
C PHE A 41 -4.92 -15.86 -11.12
N PHE A 42 -5.94 -15.74 -11.97
CA PHE A 42 -7.12 -14.93 -11.68
C PHE A 42 -7.80 -15.38 -10.38
N VAL A 43 -7.94 -14.46 -9.44
CA VAL A 43 -8.57 -14.71 -8.14
C VAL A 43 -9.95 -14.06 -8.06
N GLU A 44 -10.92 -14.80 -7.54
CA GLU A 44 -12.27 -14.27 -7.27
C GLU A 44 -12.27 -13.26 -6.11
N ASN A 45 -11.36 -13.47 -5.15
CA ASN A 45 -11.18 -12.65 -3.96
C ASN A 45 -9.95 -11.75 -4.12
N TYR A 46 -10.10 -10.47 -3.81
CA TYR A 46 -9.04 -9.48 -3.83
C TYR A 46 -9.22 -8.47 -2.70
N THR A 47 -8.16 -7.76 -2.38
CA THR A 47 -8.19 -6.58 -1.51
C THR A 47 -8.03 -5.33 -2.37
N PHE A 48 -8.55 -4.20 -1.90
CA PHE A 48 -8.39 -2.92 -2.58
C PHE A 48 -8.18 -1.84 -1.55
N ASP A 49 -7.27 -0.93 -1.85
CA ASP A 49 -6.94 0.18 -0.97
C ASP A 49 -7.72 1.42 -1.39
N VAL A 50 -8.29 2.11 -0.41
CA VAL A 50 -9.01 3.36 -0.65
C VAL A 50 -8.39 4.52 0.11
N TYR A 51 -8.40 5.67 -0.54
CA TYR A 51 -8.10 6.95 0.06
C TYR A 51 -9.39 7.75 0.19
N VAL A 52 -9.69 8.19 1.42
CA VAL A 52 -10.82 9.09 1.72
C VAL A 52 -10.28 10.51 1.82
N THR A 53 -10.80 11.42 1.00
CA THR A 53 -10.41 12.84 1.02
C THR A 53 -11.05 13.57 2.21
N GLN A 54 -10.56 14.77 2.51
CA GLN A 54 -11.13 15.63 3.57
C GLN A 54 -12.59 16.02 3.32
N ASP A 55 -13.02 16.02 2.06
CA ASP A 55 -14.42 16.25 1.64
C ASP A 55 -15.18 14.95 1.38
N ASP A 56 -14.81 13.86 2.07
CA ASP A 56 -15.50 12.56 2.10
C ASP A 56 -15.67 11.85 0.74
N ARG A 57 -14.79 12.13 -0.23
CA ARG A 57 -14.76 11.40 -1.49
C ARG A 57 -13.82 10.21 -1.39
N ILE A 58 -14.27 9.08 -1.92
CA ILE A 58 -13.51 7.82 -1.95
C ILE A 58 -12.78 7.71 -3.30
N LYS A 59 -11.48 7.40 -3.25
CA LYS A 59 -10.66 7.08 -4.41
C LYS A 59 -10.02 5.72 -4.21
N VAL A 60 -10.14 4.82 -5.19
CA VAL A 60 -9.39 3.57 -5.20
C VAL A 60 -7.93 3.87 -5.55
N VAL A 61 -7.00 3.36 -4.75
CA VAL A 61 -5.57 3.58 -4.89
C VAL A 61 -4.91 2.40 -5.57
N ASP A 62 -5.19 1.19 -5.09
CA ASP A 62 -4.55 -0.04 -5.56
C ASP A 62 -5.46 -1.26 -5.41
N PHE A 63 -5.14 -2.33 -6.14
CA PHE A 63 -5.74 -3.65 -6.03
C PHE A 63 -4.67 -4.68 -5.74
N ASN A 64 -4.89 -5.52 -4.73
CA ASN A 64 -3.95 -6.51 -4.27
C ASN A 64 -4.60 -7.91 -4.22
N PRO A 65 -3.85 -9.00 -4.46
CA PRO A 65 -4.38 -10.35 -4.30
C PRO A 65 -4.90 -10.60 -2.88
N TRP A 66 -5.94 -11.40 -2.72
CA TRP A 66 -6.33 -11.95 -1.41
C TRP A 66 -5.25 -12.93 -0.94
N GLY A 67 -4.67 -12.69 0.24
CA GLY A 67 -3.55 -13.46 0.75
C GLY A 67 -2.19 -13.08 0.15
N ALA A 68 -1.35 -14.09 -0.05
CA ALA A 68 -0.02 -13.99 -0.64
C ALA A 68 0.89 -12.97 0.09
N PHE A 69 1.48 -12.02 -0.67
CA PHE A 69 2.38 -10.99 -0.14
C PHE A 69 1.67 -9.75 0.38
N THR A 70 0.33 -9.72 0.31
CA THR A 70 -0.50 -8.63 0.83
C THR A 70 -0.52 -8.71 2.36
N LEU A 71 -0.26 -7.58 3.03
CA LEU A 71 -0.31 -7.53 4.50
C LEU A 71 -1.77 -7.37 4.95
N PRO A 72 -2.27 -8.20 5.87
CA PRO A 72 -3.66 -8.12 6.36
C PRO A 72 -3.89 -6.96 7.37
N LEU A 73 -2.84 -6.18 7.67
CA LEU A 73 -2.85 -5.00 8.54
C LEU A 73 -3.41 -5.28 9.95
N MET A 74 -4.63 -4.83 10.24
CA MET A 74 -5.30 -5.02 11.54
C MET A 74 -6.04 -6.36 11.65
N PHE A 75 -5.86 -7.24 10.66
CA PHE A 75 -6.43 -8.59 10.64
C PHE A 75 -5.35 -9.68 10.52
N THR A 76 -5.74 -10.94 10.72
CA THR A 76 -5.02 -12.11 10.23
C THR A 76 -5.71 -12.70 8.99
N TRP A 77 -4.99 -13.44 8.15
CA TRP A 77 -5.63 -14.09 7.00
C TRP A 77 -6.59 -15.20 7.45
N GLU A 78 -6.23 -15.93 8.51
CA GLU A 78 -7.02 -17.04 9.04
C GLU A 78 -8.38 -16.58 9.58
N GLU A 79 -8.48 -15.38 10.15
CA GLU A 79 -9.78 -14.85 10.62
C GLU A 79 -10.63 -14.36 9.44
N LEU A 80 -10.03 -13.70 8.45
CA LEU A 80 -10.74 -13.23 7.26
C LEU A 80 -11.36 -14.40 6.47
N ASP A 81 -10.65 -15.52 6.37
CA ASP A 81 -11.15 -16.74 5.71
C ASP A 81 -12.32 -17.41 6.47
N GLN A 82 -12.52 -17.08 7.75
CA GLN A 82 -13.60 -17.62 8.59
C GLN A 82 -14.85 -16.72 8.62
N ILE A 83 -14.77 -15.48 8.15
CA ILE A 83 -15.91 -14.56 8.13
C ILE A 83 -16.91 -15.02 7.07
N ARG A 84 -18.09 -15.45 7.51
CA ARG A 84 -19.13 -16.03 6.64
C ARG A 84 -20.24 -15.06 6.21
N GLY A 85 -20.09 -13.77 6.48
CA GLY A 85 -20.92 -12.72 5.89
C GLY A 85 -22.00 -12.09 6.78
N ASP A 86 -21.85 -12.13 8.11
CA ASP A 86 -22.84 -11.57 9.04
C ASP A 86 -22.69 -10.05 9.31
N GLY A 87 -21.84 -9.35 8.54
CA GLY A 87 -21.61 -7.91 8.66
C GLY A 87 -20.22 -7.49 8.20
N VAL A 88 -19.96 -6.18 8.18
CA VAL A 88 -18.64 -5.60 7.91
C VAL A 88 -17.96 -5.26 9.24
N GLU A 89 -16.80 -5.85 9.50
CA GLU A 89 -15.96 -5.49 10.64
C GLU A 89 -15.05 -4.32 10.27
N PHE A 90 -15.11 -3.23 11.05
CA PHE A 90 -14.32 -2.02 10.81
C PHE A 90 -13.38 -1.76 11.99
N ARG A 91 -12.07 -1.94 11.78
CA ARG A 91 -11.03 -1.75 12.80
C ARG A 91 -10.22 -0.48 12.51
N ILE A 92 -10.03 0.34 13.53
CA ILE A 92 -9.18 1.54 13.51
C ILE A 92 -8.27 1.56 14.74
N VAL A 93 -7.12 2.23 14.65
CA VAL A 93 -6.26 2.43 15.82
C VAL A 93 -6.90 3.48 16.73
N GLU A 94 -7.31 3.08 17.93
CA GLU A 94 -8.07 3.94 18.85
C GLU A 94 -7.20 4.68 19.88
N SER A 95 -5.94 4.30 20.05
CA SER A 95 -5.03 4.94 21.01
C SER A 95 -3.60 5.10 20.48
N GLN A 96 -2.90 6.12 20.96
CA GLN A 96 -1.48 6.32 20.68
C GLN A 96 -0.65 5.35 21.52
N LEU A 97 0.03 4.41 20.86
CA LEU A 97 0.99 3.49 21.47
C LEU A 97 2.43 3.96 21.19
N SER A 98 3.29 3.93 22.22
CA SER A 98 4.69 4.37 22.16
C SER A 98 5.55 3.55 21.17
N VAL A 99 5.21 2.26 21.02
CA VAL A 99 5.77 1.36 20.02
C VAL A 99 4.60 0.78 19.24
N ARG A 100 4.54 1.06 17.95
CA ARG A 100 3.56 0.42 17.05
C ARG A 100 4.13 -0.92 16.62
N PRO A 101 3.48 -2.05 16.91
CA PRO A 101 3.87 -3.32 16.29
C PRO A 101 3.73 -3.17 14.78
N GLY A 102 4.86 -3.14 14.07
CA GLY A 102 4.87 -3.06 12.62
C GLY A 102 5.26 -4.42 12.04
N LEU A 103 4.48 -4.94 11.07
CA LEU A 103 4.81 -6.19 10.38
C LEU A 103 6.12 -6.12 9.54
N LYS A 104 6.73 -4.94 9.35
CA LYS A 104 8.03 -4.81 8.66
C LYS A 104 9.04 -3.84 9.30
N THR A 105 8.62 -2.80 10.02
CA THR A 105 9.50 -1.94 10.80
C THR A 105 8.71 -1.29 11.94
N ALA A 106 8.87 -1.79 13.17
CA ALA A 106 8.45 -1.03 14.34
C ALA A 106 9.38 0.17 14.48
N VAL A 107 8.85 1.38 14.27
CA VAL A 107 9.57 2.63 14.50
C VAL A 107 8.95 3.29 15.74
N PRO A 108 9.76 3.69 16.74
CA PRO A 108 9.24 4.41 17.92
C PRO A 108 8.45 5.64 17.48
N PHE A 109 7.37 5.96 18.20
CA PHE A 109 6.53 7.11 17.86
C PHE A 109 7.34 8.42 17.77
N ASP A 110 8.31 8.60 18.66
CA ASP A 110 9.18 9.79 18.72
C ASP A 110 9.96 10.04 17.42
N PHE A 111 10.20 8.99 16.61
CA PHE A 111 10.86 9.11 15.31
C PHE A 111 9.93 9.59 14.20
N LEU A 112 8.61 9.56 14.41
CA LEU A 112 7.61 10.00 13.44
C LEU A 112 6.94 11.32 13.86
N ASP A 113 7.01 11.67 15.14
CA ASP A 113 6.39 12.86 15.67
C ASP A 113 7.13 14.13 15.22
N THR A 114 6.45 14.95 14.43
CA THR A 114 6.92 16.25 13.93
C THR A 114 6.13 17.42 14.50
N SER A 115 5.33 17.16 15.55
CA SER A 115 4.57 18.20 16.24
C SER A 115 5.48 19.15 17.02
N ALA A 116 4.95 20.33 17.35
CA ALA A 116 5.66 21.31 18.17
C ALA A 116 5.95 20.73 19.56
N GLY A 117 7.22 20.69 19.94
CA GLY A 117 7.74 20.09 21.17
C GLY A 117 8.28 18.67 20.99
N SER A 118 8.18 18.07 19.80
CA SER A 118 8.71 16.73 19.55
C SER A 118 10.25 16.70 19.52
N GLY A 119 10.80 15.47 19.56
CA GLY A 119 12.25 15.26 19.43
C GLY A 119 12.83 15.84 18.14
N TRP A 120 12.13 15.70 17.01
CA TRP A 120 12.55 16.29 15.74
C TRP A 120 12.47 17.80 15.72
N ASP A 121 11.41 18.38 16.27
CA ASP A 121 11.26 19.84 16.39
C ASP A 121 12.39 20.44 17.25
N GLN A 122 12.80 19.75 18.32
CA GLN A 122 13.96 20.16 19.11
C GLN A 122 15.29 20.02 18.36
N VAL A 123 15.51 18.91 17.65
CA VAL A 123 16.72 18.72 16.82
C VAL A 123 16.85 19.81 15.76
N ILE A 124 15.76 20.13 15.05
CA ILE A 124 15.74 21.15 13.99
C ILE A 124 16.03 22.54 14.58
N ARG A 125 15.37 22.91 15.69
CA ARG A 125 15.65 24.18 16.37
C ARG A 125 17.10 24.33 16.77
N ASN A 126 17.67 23.30 17.40
CA ASN A 126 19.06 23.33 17.85
C ASN A 126 20.02 23.49 16.65
N ALA A 127 19.74 22.80 15.53
CA ALA A 127 20.53 22.91 14.32
C ALA A 127 20.47 24.32 13.70
N ASP A 128 19.29 24.95 13.69
CA ASP A 128 19.11 26.32 13.22
C ASP A 128 19.86 27.34 14.10
N GLU A 129 19.79 27.19 15.43
CA GLU A 129 20.54 28.03 16.37
C GLU A 129 22.05 27.91 16.18
N GLU A 130 22.56 26.69 16.00
CA GLU A 130 23.98 26.44 15.77
C GLU A 130 24.44 27.04 14.43
N LEU A 131 23.64 26.91 13.37
CA LEU A 131 23.93 27.51 12.07
C LEU A 131 24.02 29.05 12.15
N GLN A 132 23.11 29.68 12.89
CA GLN A 132 23.14 31.12 13.12
C GLN A 132 24.39 31.55 13.88
N GLN A 133 24.80 30.79 14.90
CA GLN A 133 26.00 31.07 15.66
C GLN A 133 27.28 30.95 14.81
N GLN A 134 27.38 29.89 14.01
CA GLN A 134 28.51 29.70 13.09
C GLN A 134 28.59 30.80 12.03
N THR A 135 27.46 31.30 11.56
CA THR A 135 27.40 32.40 10.59
C THR A 135 27.85 33.72 11.22
N ARG A 136 27.45 34.01 12.46
CA ARG A 136 27.92 35.20 13.20
C ARG A 136 29.41 35.16 13.53
N ASN A 137 29.95 33.99 13.88
CA ASN A 137 31.36 33.83 14.25
C ASN A 137 32.33 33.88 13.04
N LYS A 138 31.81 33.87 11.80
CA LYS A 138 32.61 33.96 10.56
C LYS A 138 32.70 35.38 9.98
N LEU A 139 32.00 36.35 10.59
CA LEU A 139 32.08 37.79 10.30
C LEU A 139 33.01 38.47 11.30
#